data_AF-A0A919S620-F1
#
_entry.id   AF-A0A919S620-F1
#
_cell.length_a   1.000
_cell.length_b   1.000
_cell.length_c   1.000
_cell.angle_alpha   90.00
_cell.angle_beta   90.00
_cell.angle_gamma   90.00
#
_symmetry.space_group_name_H-M   'P 1'
#
loop_
_entity.id
_entity.type
_entity.pdbx_description
1 polymer ?
#
loop_
_entity_poly.entity_id
_entity_poly.type
_entity_poly.pdbx_seq_one_letter_code
_entity_poly.pdbx_strand_id
1 'polypeptide(L)'
;MSTPHSADVLAALRDFVARLDGLDPAAPLVGELVVRLGDGTERLPLRLPVARALTEALRGYHDPRDRGSCAHCATGRLDDDFVCRDCGIVNGLFGRTVAAFVAAAPEDPEPAQPRGIAPAGRPDGTLGD
;
A
#
# COMPACT_ATOMS: atom_id res chain seq x y z
N MET A 1 7.74 12.64 -5.03
CA MET A 1 7.65 12.49 -3.56
C MET A 1 8.31 13.71 -2.95
N SER A 2 7.59 14.48 -2.14
CA SER A 2 8.17 15.65 -1.46
C SER A 2 9.25 15.17 -0.49
N THR A 3 10.38 15.87 -0.47
CA THR A 3 11.41 15.65 0.55
C THR A 3 10.79 15.94 1.93
N PRO A 4 10.81 14.99 2.88
CA PRO A 4 10.28 15.23 4.21
C PRO A 4 11.02 16.39 4.86
N HIS A 5 10.30 17.30 5.52
CA HIS A 5 10.93 18.37 6.27
C HIS A 5 11.55 17.79 7.55
N SER A 6 12.68 18.31 7.99
CA SER A 6 13.32 17.90 9.26
C SER A 6 12.34 17.85 10.45
N ALA A 7 11.41 18.80 10.54
CA ALA A 7 10.40 18.85 11.58
C ALA A 7 9.44 17.65 11.56
N ASP A 8 9.10 17.15 10.37
CA ASP A 8 8.21 15.99 10.19
C ASP A 8 8.87 14.72 10.74
N VAL A 9 10.16 14.55 10.48
CA VAL A 9 10.94 13.40 10.96
C VAL A 9 11.05 13.42 12.48
N LEU A 10 11.36 14.59 13.06
CA LEU A 10 11.44 14.75 14.51
C LEU A 10 10.07 14.54 15.19
N ALA A 11 9.00 15.04 14.59
CA ALA A 11 7.64 14.82 15.08
C ALA A 11 7.26 13.32 15.06
N ALA A 12 7.53 12.62 13.95
CA ALA A 12 7.25 11.20 13.83
C ALA A 12 7.98 10.36 14.89
N LEU A 13 9.24 10.71 15.21
CA LEU A 13 10.00 10.04 16.28
C LEU A 13 9.40 10.32 17.66
N ARG A 14 9.03 11.57 17.96
CA ARG A 14 8.35 11.91 19.24
C ARG A 14 7.04 11.14 19.39
N ASP A 15 6.20 11.13 18.36
CA ASP A 15 4.90 10.48 18.38
C ASP A 15 5.03 8.96 18.54
N PHE A 16 6.02 8.37 17.86
CA PHE A 16 6.35 6.95 18.01
C PHE A 16 6.71 6.59 19.45
N VAL A 17 7.58 7.39 20.09
CA VAL A 17 8.01 7.18 21.47
C VAL A 17 6.84 7.39 22.43
N ALA A 18 6.11 8.50 22.32
CA ALA A 18 4.98 8.82 23.17
C ALA A 18 3.90 7.73 23.15
N ARG A 19 3.63 7.15 21.97
CA ARG A 19 2.67 6.06 21.83
C ARG A 19 3.10 4.80 22.59
N LEU A 20 4.37 4.42 22.54
CA LEU A 20 4.86 3.22 23.22
C LEU A 20 5.03 3.44 24.73
N ASP A 21 5.50 4.61 25.13
CA ASP A 21 5.61 4.99 26.54
C ASP A 21 4.23 5.06 27.21
N GLY A 22 3.18 5.45 26.47
CA GLY A 22 1.80 5.41 26.97
C GLY A 22 1.26 4.00 27.24
N LEU A 23 1.82 2.97 26.59
CA LEU A 23 1.41 1.57 26.80
C LEU A 23 2.12 0.93 27.99
N ASP A 24 3.37 1.29 28.23
CA ASP A 24 4.17 0.79 29.36
C ASP A 24 5.09 1.88 29.92
N PRO A 25 4.56 2.82 30.72
CA PRO A 25 5.33 3.94 31.27
C PRO A 25 6.35 3.49 32.33
N ALA A 26 6.20 2.28 32.87
CA ALA A 26 7.09 1.71 33.88
C ALA A 26 8.26 0.92 33.26
N ALA A 27 8.27 0.75 31.93
CA ALA A 27 9.31 0.01 31.24
C ALA A 27 10.73 0.50 31.58
N PRO A 28 11.71 -0.41 31.74
CA PRO A 28 13.10 -0.04 32.02
C PRO A 28 13.67 0.92 30.96
N LEU A 29 14.39 1.93 31.41
CA LEU A 29 15.15 2.82 30.53
C LEU A 29 16.42 2.11 30.05
N VAL A 30 16.63 2.12 28.74
CA VAL A 30 17.84 1.58 28.09
C VAL A 30 18.84 2.70 27.81
N GLY A 31 18.36 3.91 27.54
CA GLY A 31 19.21 5.08 27.33
C GLY A 31 18.42 6.29 26.82
N GLU A 32 19.13 7.20 26.16
CA GLU A 32 18.57 8.39 25.51
C GLU A 32 18.95 8.38 24.03
N LEU A 33 17.97 8.64 23.15
CA LEU A 33 18.20 8.85 21.74
C LEU A 33 18.18 10.36 21.45
N VAL A 34 19.32 10.88 21.03
CA VAL A 34 19.46 12.27 20.61
C VAL A 34 19.49 12.32 19.08
N VAL A 35 18.52 12.99 18.48
CA VAL A 35 18.42 13.16 17.02
C VAL A 35 18.56 14.63 16.68
N ARG A 36 19.49 14.96 15.79
CA ARG A 36 19.70 16.32 15.29
C ARG A 36 19.47 16.36 13.79
N LEU A 37 18.53 17.18 13.34
CA LEU A 37 18.15 17.33 11.94
C LEU A 37 17.91 18.81 11.62
N GLY A 38 18.70 19.35 10.70
CA GLY A 38 18.71 20.79 10.43
C GLY A 38 19.07 21.59 11.68
N ASP A 39 18.20 22.55 12.03
CA ASP A 39 18.22 23.35 13.26
C ASP A 39 17.51 22.68 14.45
N GLY A 40 16.79 21.59 14.23
CA GLY A 40 16.06 20.86 15.26
C GLY A 40 16.92 19.84 16.01
N THR A 41 16.68 19.72 17.32
CA THR A 41 17.24 18.64 18.16
C THR A 41 16.14 18.05 19.02
N GLU A 42 16.02 16.73 18.99
CA GLU A 42 15.13 15.97 19.86
C GLU A 42 15.93 15.05 20.79
N ARG A 43 15.42 14.91 22.00
CA ARG A 43 15.96 14.01 23.02
C ARG A 43 14.84 13.12 23.52
N LEU A 44 14.94 11.84 23.22
CA LEU A 44 13.88 10.88 23.44
C LEU A 44 14.33 9.81 24.44
N PRO A 45 13.53 9.53 25.50
CA PRO A 45 13.83 8.42 26.39
C PRO A 45 13.69 7.10 25.60
N LEU A 46 14.73 6.28 25.64
CA LEU A 46 14.71 4.99 24.98
C LEU A 46 14.39 3.90 26.00
N ARG A 47 13.09 3.69 26.27
CA ARG A 47 12.64 2.57 27.09
C ARG A 47 12.69 1.25 26.33
N LEU A 48 12.68 0.13 27.03
CA LEU A 48 12.83 -1.20 26.43
C LEU A 48 11.84 -1.49 25.27
N PRO A 49 10.53 -1.18 25.36
CA PRO A 49 9.60 -1.36 24.24
C PRO A 49 9.95 -0.49 23.02
N VAL A 50 10.31 0.78 23.25
CA VAL A 50 10.76 1.72 22.21
C VAL A 50 12.01 1.20 21.52
N ALA A 51 13.01 0.75 22.28
CA ALA A 51 14.27 0.24 21.77
C ALA A 51 14.06 -0.99 20.87
N ARG A 52 13.21 -1.93 21.31
CA ARG A 52 12.86 -3.13 20.54
C ARG A 52 12.14 -2.77 19.25
N ALA A 53 11.08 -1.97 19.34
CA ALA A 53 10.29 -1.59 18.19
C ALA A 53 11.10 -0.79 17.16
N LEU A 54 11.97 0.12 17.60
CA LEU A 54 12.88 0.85 16.71
C LEU A 54 13.88 -0.11 16.03
N THR A 55 14.46 -1.04 16.78
CA THR A 55 15.40 -2.03 16.23
C THR A 55 14.71 -2.93 15.19
N GLU A 56 13.49 -3.39 15.47
CA GLU A 56 12.68 -4.20 14.56
C GLU A 56 12.30 -3.42 13.31
N ALA A 57 11.86 -2.16 13.44
CA ALA A 57 11.52 -1.30 12.31
C ALA A 57 12.72 -1.06 11.38
N LEU A 58 13.90 -0.79 11.95
CA LEU A 58 15.13 -0.58 11.17
C LEU A 58 15.60 -1.85 10.46
N ARG A 59 15.49 -3.01 11.11
CA ARG A 59 15.84 -4.31 10.51
C ARG A 59 14.82 -4.78 9.47
N GLY A 60 13.56 -4.43 9.67
CA GLY A 60 12.46 -4.78 8.77
C GLY A 60 12.32 -3.84 7.57
N TYR A 61 13.03 -2.70 7.56
CA TYR A 61 13.00 -1.79 6.43
C TYR A 61 13.67 -2.42 5.20
N HIS A 62 12.93 -2.43 4.08
CA HIS A 62 13.42 -2.82 2.77
C HIS A 62 13.34 -1.60 1.87
N ASP A 63 14.44 -1.22 1.21
CA ASP A 63 14.43 -0.10 0.28
C ASP A 63 13.62 -0.49 -0.97
N PRO A 64 12.57 0.25 -1.36
CA PRO A 64 11.82 -0.03 -2.58
C PRO A 64 12.71 -0.02 -3.84
N ARG A 65 13.88 0.66 -3.79
CA ARG A 65 14.86 0.67 -4.88
C ARG A 65 15.63 -0.64 -5.00
N ASP A 66 15.70 -1.46 -3.96
CA ASP A 66 16.40 -2.75 -3.97
C ASP A 66 15.66 -3.81 -4.80
N ARG A 67 14.41 -3.55 -5.19
CA ARG A 67 13.59 -4.45 -6.01
C ARG A 67 14.00 -4.49 -7.48
N GLY A 68 15.03 -3.73 -7.86
CA GLY A 68 15.62 -3.77 -9.19
C GLY A 68 15.02 -2.78 -10.18
N SER A 69 15.53 -2.82 -11.42
CA SER A 69 15.05 -2.03 -12.54
C SER A 69 14.03 -2.80 -13.37
N CYS A 70 13.13 -2.06 -14.01
CA CYS A 70 12.22 -2.60 -15.00
C CYS A 70 13.02 -3.17 -16.19
N ALA A 71 12.80 -4.43 -16.55
CA ALA A 71 13.44 -5.04 -17.71
C ALA A 71 12.87 -4.52 -19.04
N HIS A 72 11.69 -3.88 -19.01
CA HIS A 72 11.04 -3.32 -20.19
C HIS A 72 11.56 -1.92 -20.54
N CYS A 73 11.40 -0.94 -19.64
CA CYS A 73 11.84 0.43 -19.92
C CYS A 73 13.30 0.71 -19.51
N ALA A 74 13.97 -0.21 -18.79
CA ALA A 74 15.33 -0.10 -18.25
C ALA A 74 15.58 1.06 -17.26
N THR A 75 14.70 2.06 -17.22
CA THR A 75 14.84 3.28 -16.41
C THR A 75 14.02 3.23 -15.13
N GLY A 76 12.87 2.56 -15.16
CA GLY A 76 11.93 2.56 -14.06
C GLY A 76 12.32 1.62 -12.92
N ARG A 77 11.92 1.97 -11.71
CA ARG A 77 12.07 1.13 -10.51
C ARG A 77 10.79 0.35 -10.24
N LEU A 78 10.95 -0.87 -9.73
CA LEU A 78 9.83 -1.68 -9.28
C LEU A 78 9.33 -1.23 -7.92
N ASP A 79 8.03 -1.38 -7.68
CA ASP A 79 7.39 -1.18 -6.40
C ASP A 79 7.19 -2.49 -5.64
N ASP A 80 6.32 -2.45 -4.61
CA ASP A 80 6.10 -3.58 -3.73
C ASP A 80 5.43 -4.79 -4.40
N ASP A 81 4.75 -4.57 -5.53
CA ASP A 81 4.05 -5.58 -6.31
C ASP A 81 4.81 -5.96 -7.60
N PHE A 82 6.09 -5.56 -7.69
CA PHE A 82 6.94 -5.70 -8.87
C PHE A 82 6.41 -4.96 -10.11
N VAL A 83 5.59 -3.93 -9.90
CA VAL A 83 5.10 -3.05 -10.96
C VAL A 83 6.10 -1.93 -11.18
N CYS A 84 6.43 -1.66 -12.44
CA CYS A 84 7.26 -0.52 -12.77
C CYS A 84 6.50 0.78 -12.52
N ARG A 85 7.04 1.66 -11.68
CA ARG A 85 6.43 2.97 -11.38
C ARG A 85 6.35 3.93 -12.57
N ASP A 86 7.15 3.69 -13.62
CA ASP A 86 7.21 4.57 -14.79
C ASP A 86 6.31 4.07 -15.93
N CYS A 87 6.38 2.77 -16.26
CA CYS A 87 5.65 2.20 -17.40
C CYS A 87 4.44 1.35 -17.01
N GLY A 88 4.20 1.13 -15.70
CA GLY A 88 3.06 0.36 -15.20
C GLY A 88 3.13 -1.15 -15.45
N ILE A 89 4.22 -1.64 -16.06
CA ILE A 89 4.37 -3.06 -16.40
C ILE A 89 4.86 -3.85 -15.19
N VAL A 90 4.14 -4.93 -14.87
CA VAL A 90 4.58 -5.96 -13.93
C VAL A 90 5.83 -6.63 -14.50
N ASN A 91 6.92 -6.64 -13.74
CA ASN A 91 8.21 -7.18 -14.19
C ASN A 91 8.42 -8.62 -13.71
N GLY A 92 9.40 -9.31 -14.31
CA GLY A 92 9.75 -10.68 -13.97
C GLY A 92 8.84 -11.74 -14.61
N LEU A 93 9.00 -13.00 -14.16
CA LEU A 93 8.25 -14.13 -14.72
C LEU A 93 6.75 -13.99 -14.50
N PHE A 94 6.34 -13.50 -13.32
CA PHE A 94 4.93 -13.25 -12.99
C PHE A 94 4.30 -12.24 -13.96
N GLY A 95 4.98 -11.12 -14.22
CA GLY A 95 4.50 -10.12 -15.18
C GLY A 95 4.36 -10.64 -16.60
N ARG A 96 5.29 -11.49 -17.05
CA ARG A 96 5.17 -12.17 -18.36
C ARG A 96 3.98 -13.12 -18.40
N THR A 97 3.71 -13.85 -17.32
CA THR A 97 2.54 -14.73 -17.23
C THR A 97 1.23 -13.95 -17.24
N VAL A 98 1.14 -12.84 -16.49
CA VAL A 98 -0.05 -11.97 -16.51
C VAL A 98 -0.26 -11.34 -17.89
N ALA A 99 0.79 -10.81 -18.52
CA ALA A 99 0.70 -10.24 -19.86
C ALA A 99 0.26 -11.29 -20.90
N ALA A 100 0.82 -12.50 -20.82
CA ALA A 100 0.41 -13.61 -21.68
C ALA A 100 -1.05 -14.02 -21.44
N PHE A 101 -1.50 -14.03 -20.18
CA PHE A 101 -2.88 -14.32 -19.83
C PHE A 101 -3.85 -13.27 -20.38
N VAL A 102 -3.55 -11.97 -20.23
CA VAL A 102 -4.37 -10.88 -20.78
C VAL A 102 -4.40 -10.93 -22.31
N ALA A 103 -3.26 -11.17 -22.96
CA ALA A 103 -3.20 -11.29 -24.43
C ALA A 103 -3.96 -12.51 -24.97
N ALA A 104 -4.12 -13.56 -24.15
CA ALA A 104 -4.85 -14.77 -24.50
C ALA A 104 -6.34 -14.72 -24.11
N ALA A 105 -6.76 -13.70 -23.34
CA ALA A 105 -8.16 -13.54 -22.96
C ALA A 105 -8.96 -13.09 -24.19
N PRO A 106 -10.03 -13.82 -24.58
CA PRO A 106 -10.95 -13.32 -25.60
C PRO A 106 -11.63 -12.04 -25.06
N GLU A 107 -11.77 -11.02 -25.91
CA GLU A 107 -12.58 -9.84 -25.56
C GLU A 107 -13.99 -10.30 -25.18
N ASP A 108 -14.50 -9.81 -24.04
CA ASP A 108 -15.83 -10.19 -23.56
C ASP A 108 -16.88 -9.95 -24.66
N PRO A 109 -17.69 -10.96 -25.02
CA PRO A 109 -18.79 -10.74 -25.96
C PRO A 109 -19.78 -9.75 -25.33
N GLU A 110 -20.08 -8.70 -26.09
CA GLU A 110 -21.06 -7.64 -25.82
C GLU A 110 -22.30 -8.17 -25.07
N PRO A 111 -22.74 -7.53 -23.97
CA PRO A 111 -23.83 -8.04 -23.15
C PRO A 111 -25.12 -8.14 -23.99
N ALA A 112 -25.61 -9.37 -24.16
CA ALA A 112 -26.84 -9.65 -24.89
C ALA A 112 -28.02 -8.85 -24.31
N GLN A 113 -28.64 -8.02 -25.15
CA GLN A 113 -29.82 -7.24 -24.77
C GLN A 113 -30.95 -8.18 -24.31
N PRO A 114 -31.62 -7.90 -23.19
CA PRO A 114 -32.73 -8.71 -22.72
C PRO A 114 -33.89 -8.61 -23.73
N ARG A 115 -34.27 -9.76 -24.31
CA ARG A 115 -35.47 -9.88 -25.14
C ARG A 115 -36.69 -9.48 -24.30
N GLY A 116 -37.30 -8.35 -24.64
CA GLY A 116 -38.50 -7.84 -23.97
C GLY A 116 -39.61 -8.88 -23.94
N ILE A 117 -40.12 -9.16 -22.74
CA ILE A 117 -41.31 -9.98 -22.55
C ILE A 117 -42.51 -9.14 -23.00
N ALA A 118 -43.18 -9.55 -24.08
CA ALA A 118 -44.44 -8.95 -24.49
C ALA A 118 -45.51 -9.19 -23.40
N PRO A 119 -46.31 -8.18 -23.03
CA PRO A 119 -47.35 -8.38 -22.03
C PRO A 119 -48.44 -9.32 -22.57
N ALA A 120 -48.71 -10.38 -21.79
CA ALA A 120 -49.78 -11.33 -22.07
C ALA A 120 -51.13 -10.62 -22.07
N GLY A 121 -51.89 -10.82 -23.15
CA GLY A 121 -53.26 -10.33 -23.32
C GLY A 121 -54.17 -10.82 -22.19
N ARG A 122 -55.00 -9.90 -21.71
CA ARG A 122 -56.02 -10.13 -20.68
C ARG A 122 -57.20 -10.89 -21.31
N PRO A 123 -57.60 -12.07 -20.80
CA PRO A 123 -58.76 -12.76 -21.34
C PRO A 123 -60.05 -12.08 -20.88
N ASP A 124 -60.94 -11.86 -21.85
CA ASP A 124 -62.37 -11.56 -21.64
C ASP A 124 -63.04 -12.68 -20.84
N GLY A 125 -63.87 -12.30 -19.88
CA GLY A 125 -64.66 -13.23 -19.08
C GLY A 125 -65.82 -12.51 -18.38
N THR A 126 -67.00 -12.67 -18.95
CA THR A 126 -68.33 -12.24 -18.49
C THR A 126 -68.93 -13.15 -17.41
N LEU A 127 -70.08 -12.69 -16.84
CA LEU A 127 -71.03 -13.26 -15.86
C LEU A 127 -70.79 -12.84 -14.39
N GLY A 128 -71.77 -12.35 -13.62
CA GLY A 128 -73.19 -12.07 -13.86
C GLY A 128 -73.86 -11.77 -12.51
N ASP A 129 -74.82 -10.85 -12.51
CA ASP A 129 -76.10 -10.81 -11.76
C ASP A 129 -76.88 -9.55 -12.14
#